data_AF-A0A662NUI4-F1
#
_entry.id   AF-A0A662NUI4-F1
#
_cell.length_a   1.000
_cell.length_b   1.000
_cell.length_c   1.000
_cell.angle_alpha   90.00
_cell.angle_beta   90.00
_cell.angle_gamma   90.00
#
_symmetry.space_group_name_H-M   'P 1'
#
loop_
_entity.id
_entity.type
_entity.pdbx_description
1 polymer ?
#
loop_
_entity_poly.entity_id
_entity_poly.type
_entity_poly.pdbx_seq_one_letter_code
_entity_poly.pdbx_strand_id
1 'polypeptide(L)'
;MRGIIAKVEEKTTIPVYGRTVENVLGAVLASGDLWRIIDLSEEPLPLATAVLKALNELGYIEFNEEILLTKKGKELVEKYGIGKR
;
A
#
# COMPACT_ATOMS: atom_id res chain seq x y z
N MET A 1 -3.25 9.49 -6.05
CA MET A 1 -2.16 9.54 -5.06
C MET A 1 -2.46 10.46 -3.87
N ARG A 2 -2.70 11.77 -4.06
CA ARG A 2 -2.94 12.72 -2.93
C ARG A 2 -3.98 12.26 -1.90
N GLY A 3 -5.14 11.75 -2.33
CA GLY A 3 -6.17 11.28 -1.41
C GLY A 3 -5.75 10.07 -0.57
N ILE A 4 -4.84 9.23 -1.07
CA ILE A 4 -4.27 8.11 -0.30
C ILE A 4 -3.28 8.67 0.72
N ILE A 5 -2.38 9.57 0.29
CA ILE A 5 -1.39 10.21 1.17
C ILE A 5 -2.08 10.89 2.36
N ALA A 6 -3.09 11.73 2.10
CA ALA A 6 -3.84 12.40 3.16
C ALA A 6 -4.47 11.40 4.15
N LYS A 7 -4.95 10.25 3.66
CA LYS A 7 -5.52 9.20 4.50
C LYS A 7 -4.48 8.47 5.36
N VAL A 8 -3.24 8.38 4.89
CA VAL A 8 -2.14 7.81 5.67
C VAL A 8 -1.65 8.81 6.72
N GLU A 9 -1.58 10.10 6.40
CA GLU A 9 -1.20 11.17 7.33
C GLU A 9 -2.16 11.28 8.53
N GLU A 10 -3.43 10.91 8.38
CA GLU A 10 -4.38 10.77 9.51
C GLU A 10 -3.97 9.68 10.53
N LYS A 11 -3.12 8.71 10.12
CA LYS A 11 -2.80 7.50 10.89
C LYS A 11 -1.38 7.52 11.48
N THR A 12 -0.51 8.39 11.00
CA THR A 12 0.90 8.43 11.41
C THR A 12 1.48 9.83 11.31
N THR A 13 2.43 10.15 12.19
CA THR A 13 3.23 11.37 12.12
C THR A 13 4.49 11.19 11.26
N ILE A 14 4.75 9.96 10.77
CA ILE A 14 5.86 9.67 9.88
C ILE A 14 5.57 10.31 8.51
N PRO A 15 6.52 11.03 7.89
CA PRO A 15 6.33 11.60 6.56
C PRO A 15 5.94 10.55 5.52
N VAL A 16 4.92 10.85 4.72
CA VAL A 16 4.40 9.96 3.67
C VAL A 16 4.59 10.64 2.32
N TYR A 17 5.12 9.91 1.34
CA TYR A 17 5.27 10.40 -0.03
C TYR A 17 4.52 9.52 -1.02
N GLY A 18 4.35 10.01 -2.25
CA GLY A 18 3.81 9.19 -3.34
C GLY A 18 4.60 7.90 -3.53
N ARG A 19 5.94 7.99 -3.42
CA ARG A 19 6.84 6.85 -3.52
C ARG A 19 6.60 5.81 -2.42
N THR A 20 6.33 6.22 -1.18
CA THR A 20 5.97 5.31 -0.09
C THR A 20 4.76 4.46 -0.45
N VAL A 21 3.72 5.08 -1.02
CA VAL A 21 2.50 4.37 -1.44
C VAL A 21 2.79 3.43 -2.62
N GLU A 22 3.59 3.87 -3.59
CA GLU A 22 4.03 3.02 -4.72
C GLU A 22 4.82 1.80 -4.25
N ASN A 23 5.73 1.98 -3.29
CA ASN A 23 6.55 0.91 -2.74
C ASN A 23 5.69 -0.18 -2.09
N VAL A 24 4.73 0.22 -1.26
CA VAL A 24 3.80 -0.71 -0.60
C VAL A 24 2.88 -1.40 -1.62
N LEU A 25 2.34 -0.68 -2.61
CA LEU A 25 1.52 -1.28 -3.67
C LEU A 25 2.33 -2.27 -4.53
N GLY A 26 3.58 -1.95 -4.85
CA GLY A 26 4.48 -2.85 -5.57
C GLY A 26 4.81 -4.12 -4.79
N ALA A 27 4.95 -4.00 -3.47
CA ALA A 27 5.14 -5.14 -2.57
C ALA A 27 3.88 -6.03 -2.49
N VAL A 28 2.68 -5.42 -2.40
CA VAL A 28 1.40 -6.16 -2.44
C VAL A 28 1.19 -6.87 -3.78
N LEU A 29 1.68 -6.31 -4.89
CA LEU A 29 1.65 -6.98 -6.20
C LEU A 29 2.56 -8.23 -6.25
N ALA A 30 3.58 -8.29 -5.40
CA ALA A 30 4.55 -9.36 -5.37
C ALA A 30 4.21 -10.46 -4.35
N SER A 31 3.59 -10.10 -3.22
CA SER A 31 3.25 -11.02 -2.14
C SER A 31 1.99 -10.56 -1.39
N GLY A 32 1.18 -11.52 -0.94
CA GLY A 32 0.06 -11.29 -0.03
C GLY A 32 0.40 -11.45 1.46
N ASP A 33 1.59 -11.97 1.79
CA ASP A 33 2.07 -12.09 3.17
C ASP A 33 2.50 -10.73 3.75
N LEU A 34 1.97 -10.38 4.92
CA LEU A 34 2.23 -9.09 5.59
C LEU A 34 3.72 -8.85 5.83
N TRP A 35 4.44 -9.87 6.32
CA TRP A 35 5.86 -9.72 6.66
C TRP A 35 6.70 -9.51 5.42
N ARG A 36 6.40 -10.27 4.35
CA ARG A 36 7.04 -10.10 3.06
C ARG A 36 6.71 -8.76 2.40
N ILE A 37 5.49 -8.25 2.56
CA ILE A 37 5.13 -6.91 2.08
C ILE A 37 5.95 -5.82 2.78
N ILE A 38 6.08 -5.91 4.11
CA ILE A 38 6.90 -4.96 4.88
C ILE A 38 8.35 -4.99 4.38
N ASP A 39 8.92 -6.19 4.24
CA ASP A 39 10.28 -6.41 3.72
C ASP A 39 10.49 -5.81 2.32
N LEU A 40 9.63 -6.16 1.36
CA LEU A 40 9.72 -5.69 -0.03
C LEU A 40 9.42 -4.20 -0.22
N SER A 41 8.65 -3.60 0.70
CA SER A 41 8.32 -2.18 0.61
C SER A 41 9.52 -1.28 0.91
N GLU A 42 10.52 -1.79 1.64
CA GLU A 42 11.63 -0.98 2.18
C GLU A 42 11.17 0.22 3.02
N GLU A 43 9.95 0.15 3.57
CA GLU A 43 9.37 1.18 4.44
C GLU A 43 9.40 0.74 5.91
N PRO A 44 9.47 1.68 6.88
CA PRO A 44 9.32 1.35 8.29
C PRO A 44 7.99 0.63 8.56
N LEU A 45 8.01 -0.42 9.38
CA LEU A 45 6.82 -1.22 9.70
C LEU A 45 5.58 -0.38 10.10
N PRO A 46 5.68 0.64 10.98
CA PRO A 46 4.54 1.47 11.32
C PRO A 46 3.98 2.25 10.12
N LEU A 47 4.84 2.67 9.19
CA LEU A 47 4.46 3.39 7.99
C LEU A 47 3.80 2.45 6.97
N ALA A 48 4.42 1.31 6.67
CA ALA A 48 3.86 0.31 5.76
C ALA A 48 2.46 -0.15 6.21
N THR A 49 2.30 -0.45 7.50
CA THR A 49 1.00 -0.84 8.06
C THR A 49 -0.04 0.29 8.03
N ALA A 50 0.35 1.54 8.24
CA ALA A 50 -0.54 2.69 8.07
C ALA A 50 -1.02 2.84 6.61
N VAL A 51 -0.12 2.64 5.65
CA VAL A 51 -0.45 2.64 4.21
C VAL A 51 -1.43 1.52 3.88
N LEU A 52 -1.16 0.29 4.33
CA LEU A 52 -2.06 -0.85 4.11
C LEU A 52 -3.45 -0.59 4.67
N LYS A 53 -3.57 -0.07 5.90
CA LYS A 53 -4.87 0.29 6.49
C LYS A 53 -5.60 1.36 5.68
N ALA A 54 -4.91 2.41 5.25
CA ALA A 54 -5.51 3.45 4.42
C ALA A 54 -5.98 2.91 3.05
N LEU A 55 -5.17 2.04 2.42
CA LEU A 55 -5.53 1.39 1.17
C LEU A 55 -6.77 0.49 1.32
N ASN A 56 -6.89 -0.21 2.44
CA ASN A 56 -8.05 -1.06 2.73
C ASN A 56 -9.32 -0.23 2.93
N GLU A 57 -9.27 0.83 3.75
CA GLU A 57 -10.39 1.74 3.98
C GLU A 57 -10.88 2.43 2.70
N LEU A 58 -9.96 2.70 1.77
CA LEU A 58 -10.27 3.28 0.47
C LEU A 58 -10.70 2.23 -0.58
N GLY A 59 -10.69 0.95 -0.22
CA GLY A 59 -11.13 -0.16 -1.08
C GLY A 59 -10.14 -0.55 -2.18
N TYR A 60 -8.84 -0.25 -2.02
CA TYR A 60 -7.79 -0.66 -2.96
C TYR A 60 -7.22 -2.04 -2.65
N ILE A 61 -7.22 -2.45 -1.39
CA ILE A 61 -6.81 -3.79 -0.95
C ILE A 61 -7.87 -4.41 -0.02
N GLU A 62 -7.86 -5.73 0.07
CA GLU A 62 -8.65 -6.51 1.02
C GLU A 62 -7.74 -7.31 1.94
N PHE A 63 -8.13 -7.42 3.21
CA PHE A 63 -7.49 -8.27 4.20
C PHE A 63 -8.32 -9.56 4.35
N ASN A 64 -7.82 -10.66 3.79
CA ASN A 64 -8.37 -12.00 3.97
C ASN A 64 -7.31 -12.88 4.64
N GLU A 65 -7.13 -14.14 4.21
CA GLU A 65 -5.97 -14.95 4.57
C GLU A 65 -4.65 -14.33 4.06
N GLU A 66 -4.74 -13.56 2.97
CA GLU A 66 -3.67 -12.79 2.36
C GLU A 66 -4.13 -11.35 2.06
N ILE A 67 -3.17 -10.45 1.87
CA ILE A 67 -3.39 -9.06 1.47
C ILE A 67 -3.40 -8.97 -0.07
N LEU A 68 -4.56 -8.67 -0.66
CA LEU A 68 -4.73 -8.68 -2.12
C LEU A 68 -5.27 -7.35 -2.65
N LEU A 69 -4.88 -6.98 -3.87
CA LEU A 69 -5.48 -5.86 -4.58
C LEU A 69 -6.91 -6.19 -5.02
N THR A 70 -7.84 -5.28 -4.72
CA THR A 70 -9.18 -5.29 -5.30
C THR A 70 -9.11 -4.93 -6.79
N LYS A 71 -10.24 -5.01 -7.50
CA LYS A 71 -10.33 -4.49 -8.88
C LYS A 71 -9.90 -3.01 -8.96
N LYS A 72 -10.34 -2.19 -8.01
CA LYS A 72 -9.98 -0.78 -7.89
C LYS A 72 -8.48 -0.60 -7.62
N GLY A 73 -7.88 -1.48 -6.81
CA GLY A 73 -6.44 -1.52 -6.58
C GLY A 73 -5.63 -1.84 -7.83
N LYS A 74 -6.09 -2.80 -8.63
CA LYS A 74 -5.47 -3.17 -9.92
C LYS A 74 -5.50 -2.03 -10.93
N GLU A 75 -6.65 -1.36 -11.07
CA GLU A 75 -6.79 -0.17 -11.92
C GLU A 75 -5.87 0.97 -11.46
N LEU A 76 -5.66 1.13 -10.15
CA LEU A 76 -4.74 2.12 -9.60
C LEU A 76 -3.28 1.82 -10.00
N VAL A 77 -2.81 0.59 -9.79
CA VAL A 77 -1.41 0.25 -10.11
C VAL A 77 -1.13 0.34 -11.61
N GLU A 78 -2.08 -0.03 -12.47
CA GLU A 78 -1.98 0.16 -13.92
C GLU A 78 -1.91 1.63 -14.30
N LYS A 79 -2.81 2.46 -13.75
CA LYS A 79 -2.87 3.90 -14.03
C LYS A 79 -1.58 4.63 -13.68
N TYR A 80 -0.88 4.20 -12.63
CA TYR A 80 0.36 4.82 -12.16
C TYR A 80 1.62 4.07 -12.61
N GLY A 81 1.51 2.98 -13.39
CA GLY A 81 2.64 2.21 -13.87
C GLY A 81 3.46 1.54 -12.76
N ILE A 82 2.79 1.11 -11.68
CA ILE A 82 3.44 0.49 -10.52
C ILE A 82 3.70 -0.99 -10.81
N GLY A 83 4.97 -1.37 -10.84
CA GLY A 83 5.41 -2.75 -11.03
C GLY A 83 5.58 -3.52 -9.71
N LYS A 84 5.74 -4.85 -9.84
CA LYS A 84 6.15 -5.72 -8.74
C LYS A 84 7.53 -5.33 -8.22
N ARG A 85 7.75 -5.50 -6.93
CA ARG A 85 9.06 -5.41 -6.27
C ARG A 85 9.59 -6.76 -5.85
#